data_AF-A0A3N5Y3Y1-F1
#
_entry.id   AF-A0A3N5Y3Y1-F1
#
_cell.length_a   1.000
_cell.length_b   1.000
_cell.length_c   1.000
_cell.angle_alpha   90.00
_cell.angle_beta   90.00
_cell.angle_gamma   90.00
#
_symmetry.space_group_name_H-M   'P 1'
#
loop_
_entity.id
_entity.type
_entity.pdbx_description
1 polymer ?
#
loop_
_entity_poly.entity_id
_entity_poly.type
_entity_poly.pdbx_seq_one_letter_code
_entity_poly.pdbx_strand_id
1 'polypeptide(L)'
;MATATPLPGASVGAVLQPCLAAATCLLLAFALCVACASGPPRPATLDTANDACSHCRMAVSDRHFAAQIVAAGEEPLFFDDLGCLRSYVREHREMSPRAAIYVADHRTTDWVEGRMAVYTLTP
;
A
#
# COMPACT_ATOMS: atom_id res chain seq x y z
N MET A 1 -69.26 21.25 -31.96
CA MET A 1 -68.26 20.46 -32.70
C MET A 1 -66.91 20.77 -32.09
N ALA A 2 -66.37 19.85 -31.28
CA ALA A 2 -65.14 20.05 -30.54
C ALA A 2 -63.95 19.55 -31.38
N THR A 3 -63.05 20.44 -31.76
CA THR A 3 -61.77 20.08 -32.38
C THR A 3 -60.75 19.87 -31.27
N ALA A 4 -60.31 18.62 -31.11
CA ALA A 4 -59.20 18.26 -30.26
C ALA A 4 -57.88 18.73 -30.91
N THR A 5 -57.14 19.58 -30.22
CA THR A 5 -55.76 19.96 -30.55
C THR A 5 -54.81 18.90 -30.00
N PRO A 6 -53.83 18.37 -30.76
CA PRO A 6 -52.85 17.44 -30.22
C PRO A 6 -51.74 18.21 -29.47
N LEU A 7 -51.36 17.71 -28.30
CA LEU A 7 -50.20 18.19 -27.54
C LEU A 7 -48.89 17.71 -28.20
N PRO A 8 -47.80 18.51 -28.14
CA PRO A 8 -46.52 18.12 -28.69
C PRO A 8 -45.87 17.03 -27.83
N GLY A 9 -45.58 15.88 -28.44
CA GLY A 9 -44.79 14.81 -27.85
C GLY A 9 -43.33 15.24 -27.73
N ALA A 10 -42.89 15.53 -26.49
CA ALA A 10 -41.49 15.70 -26.17
C ALA A 10 -40.76 14.38 -26.45
N SER A 11 -39.79 14.42 -27.38
CA SER A 11 -39.00 13.27 -27.78
C SER A 11 -38.07 12.85 -26.63
N VAL A 12 -38.29 11.63 -26.14
CA VAL A 12 -37.56 10.97 -25.04
C VAL A 12 -36.03 11.01 -25.21
N GLY A 13 -35.52 11.13 -26.45
CA GLY A 13 -34.09 11.20 -26.77
C GLY A 13 -33.35 12.45 -26.28
N ALA A 14 -34.03 13.58 -26.03
CA ALA A 14 -33.36 14.82 -25.64
C ALA A 14 -32.84 14.82 -24.18
N VAL A 15 -33.39 13.95 -23.33
CA VAL A 15 -33.08 13.90 -21.89
C VAL A 15 -32.10 12.77 -21.55
N LEU A 16 -32.04 11.72 -22.36
CA LEU A 16 -31.17 10.55 -22.15
C LEU A 16 -29.68 10.85 -22.38
N GLN A 17 -29.35 11.73 -23.33
CA GLN A 17 -27.98 12.08 -23.72
C GLN A 17 -27.20 12.88 -22.64
N PRO A 18 -27.77 13.92 -21.99
CA PRO A 18 -27.10 14.61 -20.89
C PRO A 18 -27.00 13.77 -19.60
N CYS A 19 -27.97 12.88 -19.34
CA CYS A 19 -27.93 11.99 -18.17
C CYS A 19 -26.82 10.93 -18.26
N LEU A 20 -26.58 10.35 -19.45
CA LEU A 20 -25.47 9.42 -19.70
C LEU A 20 -24.10 10.13 -19.56
N ALA A 21 -23.97 11.35 -20.07
CA ALA A 21 -22.73 12.13 -19.94
C ALA A 21 -22.41 12.47 -18.48
N ALA A 22 -23.42 12.87 -17.69
CA ALA A 22 -23.27 13.16 -16.26
C ALA A 22 -22.86 11.91 -15.46
N ALA A 23 -23.45 10.75 -15.74
CA ALA A 23 -23.08 9.48 -15.11
C ALA A 23 -21.64 9.06 -15.43
N THR A 24 -21.21 9.29 -16.68
CA THR A 24 -19.84 8.97 -17.14
C THR A 24 -18.80 9.87 -16.46
N CYS A 25 -19.08 11.18 -16.34
CA CYS A 25 -18.22 12.11 -15.60
C CYS A 25 -18.13 11.78 -14.11
N LEU A 26 -19.23 11.37 -13.47
CA LEU A 26 -19.25 10.99 -12.07
C LEU A 26 -18.44 9.71 -11.81
N LEU A 27 -18.56 8.72 -12.70
CA LEU A 27 -17.74 7.50 -12.65
C LEU A 27 -16.25 7.79 -12.86
N LEU A 28 -15.90 8.69 -13.78
CA LEU A 28 -14.52 9.09 -14.01
C LEU A 28 -13.94 9.80 -12.78
N ALA A 29 -14.70 10.72 -12.19
CA ALA A 29 -14.32 11.44 -10.98
C ALA A 29 -14.12 10.47 -9.79
N PHE A 30 -15.00 9.48 -9.63
CA PHE A 30 -14.84 8.45 -8.61
C PHE A 30 -13.59 7.58 -8.83
N ALA A 31 -13.30 7.19 -10.07
CA ALA A 31 -12.10 6.43 -10.42
C ALA A 31 -10.80 7.21 -10.11
N LEU A 32 -10.79 8.52 -10.39
CA LEU A 32 -9.67 9.42 -10.05
C LEU A 32 -9.47 9.55 -8.54
N CYS A 33 -10.55 9.59 -7.74
CA CYS A 33 -10.45 9.62 -6.28
C CYS A 33 -9.84 8.33 -5.70
N VAL A 34 -10.13 7.16 -6.28
CA VAL A 34 -9.56 5.88 -5.83
C VAL A 34 -8.07 5.78 -6.17
N ALA A 35 -7.63 6.37 -7.30
CA ALA A 35 -6.23 6.34 -7.70
C ALA A 35 -5.27 7.09 -6.75
N CYS A 36 -5.77 8.06 -5.99
CA CYS A 36 -4.97 8.81 -5.01
C CYS A 36 -4.86 8.11 -3.65
N ALA A 37 -5.54 6.98 -3.42
CA ALA A 37 -5.37 6.21 -2.21
C ALA A 37 -4.03 5.45 -2.25
N SER A 38 -2.98 6.07 -1.69
CA SER A 38 -1.68 5.41 -1.53
C SER A 38 -1.82 4.26 -0.55
N GLY A 39 -1.55 3.03 -1.01
CA GLY A 39 -1.47 1.85 -0.16
C GLY A 39 -0.30 1.92 0.85
N PRO A 40 -0.12 0.88 1.67
CA PRO A 40 1.03 0.80 2.56
C PRO A 40 2.35 0.92 1.77
N PRO A 41 3.38 1.55 2.36
CA PRO A 41 4.69 1.68 1.70
C PRO A 41 5.22 0.30 1.32
N ARG A 42 5.75 0.20 0.10
CA ARG A 42 6.31 -1.06 -0.41
C ARG A 42 7.69 -1.34 0.21
N PRO A 43 8.09 -2.61 0.33
CA PRO A 43 9.42 -2.96 0.80
C PRO A 43 10.49 -2.39 -0.14
N ALA A 44 11.58 -1.91 0.45
CA ALA A 44 12.76 -1.47 -0.26
C ALA A 44 13.64 -2.65 -0.66
N THR A 45 14.45 -2.45 -1.70
CA THR A 45 15.48 -3.39 -2.12
C THR A 45 16.63 -3.35 -1.11
N LEU A 46 16.88 -4.47 -0.45
CA LEU A 46 18.07 -4.66 0.39
C LEU A 46 19.25 -5.09 -0.50
N ASP A 47 20.43 -4.52 -0.30
CA ASP A 47 21.72 -4.95 -0.82
C ASP A 47 22.64 -5.32 0.36
N THR A 48 22.80 -6.62 0.60
CA THR A 48 23.59 -7.15 1.72
C THR A 48 25.08 -6.79 1.65
N ALA A 49 25.59 -6.33 0.50
CA ALA A 49 26.97 -5.89 0.39
C ALA A 49 27.20 -4.47 0.94
N ASN A 50 26.16 -3.63 0.96
CA ASN A 50 26.27 -2.20 1.26
C ASN A 50 25.37 -1.75 2.42
N ASP A 51 24.26 -2.44 2.66
CA ASP A 51 23.28 -2.06 3.67
C ASP A 51 23.64 -2.59 5.06
N ALA A 52 23.58 -1.69 6.03
CA ALA A 52 23.84 -1.98 7.43
C ALA A 52 22.55 -2.08 8.24
N CYS A 53 22.56 -3.01 9.20
CA CYS A 53 21.52 -3.13 10.21
C CYS A 53 21.42 -1.85 11.03
N SER A 54 20.21 -1.29 11.11
CA SER A 54 19.92 -0.04 11.81
C SER A 54 20.05 -0.16 13.34
N HIS A 55 20.04 -1.39 13.87
CA HIS A 55 20.24 -1.66 15.29
C HIS A 55 21.72 -1.90 15.65
N CYS A 56 22.34 -2.97 15.13
CA CYS A 56 23.71 -3.36 15.51
C CYS A 56 24.82 -2.69 14.69
N ARG A 57 24.48 -1.96 13.61
CA ARG A 57 25.40 -1.26 12.71
C ARG A 57 26.37 -2.14 11.91
N MET A 58 26.20 -3.45 11.96
CA MET A 58 26.91 -4.39 11.08
C MET A 58 26.18 -4.54 9.75
N ALA A 59 26.89 -4.99 8.70
CA ALA A 59 26.27 -5.34 7.43
C ALA A 59 25.20 -6.44 7.62
N VAL A 60 24.13 -6.40 6.83
CA VAL A 60 23.12 -7.46 6.82
C VAL A 60 23.75 -8.71 6.19
N SER A 61 23.85 -9.77 6.98
CA SER A 61 24.61 -10.97 6.66
C SER A 61 23.89 -11.90 5.69
N ASP A 62 22.58 -12.11 5.89
CA ASP A 62 21.78 -13.02 5.08
C ASP A 62 20.37 -12.44 4.86
N ARG A 63 19.96 -12.35 3.58
CA ARG A 63 18.64 -11.87 3.19
C ARG A 63 17.51 -12.73 3.77
N HIS A 64 17.70 -14.04 3.97
CA HIS A 64 16.63 -14.92 4.43
C HIS A 64 16.14 -14.62 5.85
N PHE A 65 16.96 -13.94 6.66
CA PHE A 65 16.60 -13.55 8.03
C PHE A 65 16.32 -12.05 8.17
N ALA A 66 16.62 -11.28 7.12
CA ALA A 66 16.52 -9.84 7.14
C ALA A 66 15.09 -9.36 7.38
N ALA A 67 14.99 -8.19 7.99
CA ALA A 67 13.74 -7.48 8.14
C ALA A 67 13.94 -6.01 7.79
N GLN A 68 12.84 -5.30 7.57
CA GLN A 68 12.88 -3.87 7.30
C GLN A 68 11.66 -3.13 7.83
N ILE A 69 11.85 -1.86 8.15
CA ILE A 69 10.78 -0.89 8.40
C ILE A 69 10.82 0.14 7.29
N VAL A 70 9.68 0.36 6.64
CA VAL A 70 9.53 1.33 5.55
C VAL A 70 8.39 2.28 5.86
N ALA A 71 8.61 3.57 5.65
CA ALA A 71 7.59 4.60 5.80
C ALA A 71 7.67 5.59 4.64
N ALA A 72 6.51 6.16 4.25
CA ALA A 72 6.45 7.06 3.11
C ALA A 72 7.23 8.36 3.39
N GLY A 73 8.27 8.62 2.60
CA GLY A 73 9.14 9.80 2.75
C GLY A 73 10.24 9.65 3.78
N GLU A 74 10.45 8.45 4.31
CA GLU A 74 11.52 8.12 5.25
C GLU A 74 12.49 7.12 4.60
N GLU A 75 13.76 7.14 5.01
CA GLU A 75 14.74 6.16 4.57
C GLU A 75 14.39 4.78 5.12
N PRO A 76 14.48 3.69 4.31
CA PRO A 76 14.23 2.34 4.80
C PRO A 76 15.23 1.97 5.90
N LEU A 77 14.73 1.37 6.96
CA LEU A 77 15.55 0.82 8.02
C LEU A 77 15.68 -0.68 7.79
N PHE A 78 16.89 -1.15 7.51
CA PHE A 78 17.19 -2.58 7.38
C PHE A 78 17.65 -3.18 8.71
N PHE A 79 17.39 -4.48 8.89
CA PHE A 79 17.77 -5.26 10.06
C PHE A 79 18.35 -6.60 9.63
N ASP A 80 19.43 -7.00 10.29
CA ASP A 80 20.13 -8.27 10.03
C ASP A 80 19.22 -9.48 10.30
N ASP A 81 18.50 -9.44 11.41
CA ASP A 81 17.55 -10.47 11.81
C ASP A 81 16.32 -9.90 12.55
N LEU A 82 15.37 -10.78 12.85
CA LEU A 82 14.20 -10.47 13.67
C LEU A 82 14.56 -10.04 15.10
N GLY A 83 15.71 -10.47 15.62
CA GLY A 83 16.20 -10.09 16.94
C GLY A 83 16.55 -8.61 17.00
N CYS A 84 17.28 -8.12 16.00
CA CYS A 84 17.65 -6.74 15.79
C CYS A 84 16.43 -5.85 15.59
N LEU A 85 15.50 -6.27 14.73
CA LEU A 85 14.22 -5.57 14.54
C LEU A 85 13.47 -5.43 15.88
N ARG A 86 13.33 -6.52 16.62
CA ARG A 86 12.61 -6.53 17.91
C ARG A 86 13.28 -5.59 18.91
N SER A 87 14.61 -5.63 19.02
CA SER A 87 15.34 -4.75 19.94
C SER A 87 15.17 -3.29 19.54
N TYR A 88 15.28 -2.97 18.25
CA TYR A 88 15.09 -1.62 17.73
C TYR A 88 13.70 -1.05 18.07
N VAL A 89 12.63 -1.81 17.79
CA VAL A 89 11.24 -1.39 18.07
C VAL A 89 10.98 -1.21 19.57
N ARG A 90 11.67 -1.99 20.44
CA ARG A 90 11.55 -1.82 21.90
C ARG A 90 12.21 -0.54 22.40
N GLU A 91 13.31 -0.14 21.77
CA GLU A 91 14.06 1.09 22.07
C GLU A 91 13.36 2.33 21.48
N HIS A 92 12.74 2.19 20.31
CA HIS A 92 12.10 3.27 19.55
C HIS A 92 10.58 3.04 19.48
N ARG A 93 9.89 3.39 20.57
CA ARG A 93 8.43 3.16 20.68
C ARG A 93 7.59 4.07 19.78
N GLU A 94 8.16 5.19 19.35
CA GLU A 94 7.50 6.14 18.46
C GLU A 94 7.91 5.83 17.02
N MET A 95 7.10 5.02 16.34
CA MET A 95 7.21 4.80 14.90
C MET A 95 6.20 5.67 14.16
N SER A 96 6.56 6.07 12.95
CA SER A 96 5.66 6.73 12.02
C SER A 96 4.35 5.94 11.89
N PRO A 97 3.16 6.56 12.03
CA PRO A 97 1.88 5.85 11.86
C PRO A 97 1.71 5.21 10.48
N ARG A 98 2.55 5.60 9.51
CA ARG A 98 2.58 5.08 8.14
C ARG A 98 3.69 4.04 7.93
N ALA A 99 4.41 3.63 8.98
CA ALA A 99 5.43 2.62 8.88
C ALA A 99 4.82 1.23 8.67
N ALA A 100 5.36 0.50 7.71
CA ALA A 100 5.10 -0.91 7.49
C ALA A 100 6.36 -1.71 7.84
N ILE A 101 6.16 -2.89 8.44
CA ILE A 101 7.23 -3.82 8.77
C ILE A 101 7.15 -4.97 7.76
N TYR A 102 8.29 -5.29 7.15
CA TYR A 102 8.44 -6.45 6.29
C TYR A 102 9.51 -7.38 6.85
N VAL A 103 9.28 -8.68 6.70
CA VAL A 103 10.23 -9.74 7.06
C VAL A 103 10.45 -10.60 5.84
N ALA A 104 11.68 -11.04 5.61
CA ALA A 104 11.96 -11.95 4.51
C ALA A 104 11.38 -13.33 4.82
N ASP A 105 10.71 -13.93 3.84
CA ASP A 105 10.33 -15.32 3.90
C ASP A 105 11.58 -16.19 3.80
N HIS A 106 11.79 -17.07 4.79
CA HIS A 106 13.03 -17.84 4.89
C HIS A 106 13.25 -18.82 3.72
N ARG A 107 12.22 -19.15 2.94
CA ARG A 107 12.28 -20.14 1.84
C ARG A 107 12.50 -19.47 0.50
N THR A 108 11.93 -18.28 0.33
CA THR A 108 11.81 -17.60 -0.97
C THR A 108 12.57 -16.28 -1.02
N THR A 109 12.94 -15.70 0.12
CA THR A 109 13.46 -14.33 0.27
C THR A 109 12.50 -13.22 -0.15
N ASP A 110 11.24 -13.56 -0.44
CA ASP A 110 10.20 -12.59 -0.72
C ASP A 110 9.84 -11.81 0.55
N TRP A 111 9.48 -10.55 0.39
CA TRP A 111 9.05 -9.72 1.50
C TRP A 111 7.60 -10.02 1.89
N VAL A 112 7.40 -10.42 3.14
CA VAL A 112 6.09 -10.65 3.73
C VAL A 112 5.81 -9.55 4.75
N GLU A 113 4.59 -9.00 4.74
CA GLU A 113 4.19 -8.06 5.79
C GLU A 113 4.31 -8.74 7.16
N GLY A 114 4.98 -8.09 8.11
CA GLY A 114 5.31 -8.70 9.39
C GLY A 114 4.09 -9.17 10.20
N ARG A 115 2.91 -8.58 9.97
CA ARG A 115 1.64 -9.02 10.60
C ARG A 115 1.02 -10.24 9.93
N MET A 116 1.37 -10.51 8.68
CA MET A 116 0.88 -11.65 7.89
C MET A 116 1.85 -12.83 7.88
N ALA A 117 3.09 -12.63 8.34
CA ALA A 117 4.11 -13.67 8.42
C ALA A 117 3.83 -14.69 9.52
N VAL A 118 4.25 -15.93 9.29
CA VAL A 118 4.27 -17.01 10.30
C VAL A 118 5.68 -17.14 10.84
N TYR A 119 5.82 -17.06 12.17
CA TYR A 119 7.10 -17.13 12.85
C TYR A 119 7.27 -18.48 13.53
N THR A 120 8.48 -19.04 13.44
CA THR A 120 8.84 -20.28 14.14
C THR A 120 9.94 -19.97 15.12
N LEU A 121 9.82 -20.50 16.35
CA LEU A 121 10.89 -20.48 17.33
C LEU A 121 11.60 -21.82 17.23
N THR A 122 12.84 -21.82 16.76
CA THR A 122 13.70 -22.99 16.84
C THR A 122 14.36 -22.98 18.23
N PRO A 123 14.21 -24.06 19.02
CA PRO A 123 14.83 -24.19 20.34
C PRO A 123 16.35 -24.12 20.32
#